data_AF-E1YGV2-F1
#
_entry.id   AF-E1YGV2-F1
#
_cell.length_a   1.000
_cell.length_b   1.000
_cell.length_c   1.000
_cell.angle_alpha   90.00
_cell.angle_beta   90.00
_cell.angle_gamma   90.00
#
_symmetry.space_group_name_H-M   'P 1'
#
loop_
_entity.id
_entity.type
_entity.pdbx_description
1 polymer ?
#
loop_
_entity_poly.entity_id
_entity_poly.type
_entity_poly.pdbx_seq_one_letter_code
_entity_poly.pdbx_strand_id
1 'polypeptide(L)'
;MTKHLEDKIYEIVGGKLSVDEIKQIIEFITYLSEGILYRDEQFFQDIAYGMRGAMKELALLIVDFRTDLRSKIDPEITEVATKHIPEASDQLEGIIETTEKAANKIMDNLEVLQEQTSKIQKAITSLKSGKLKLPEEAGKTDDIEIDRQTIEKLTPLINYMESSIQNYETLTADIFVHMSFQDLTGQRIKKIMALVKEMEKKLKSMLVRFGIKLTAKENNPDISNEELQKFVDEKVSELAGPQKEGLGLDQTDIDNILANI
;
A
#
# COMPACT_ATOMS: atom_id res chain seq x y z
N MET A 1 -13.39 24.24 -58.27
CA MET A 1 -14.36 23.61 -57.36
C MET A 1 -13.70 23.25 -56.03
N THR A 2 -12.50 22.66 -56.03
CA THR A 2 -11.68 22.30 -54.85
C THR A 2 -11.28 23.47 -53.94
N LYS A 3 -10.84 24.60 -54.50
CA LYS A 3 -10.40 25.77 -53.72
C LYS A 3 -11.50 26.40 -52.84
N HIS A 4 -12.75 26.35 -53.31
CA HIS A 4 -13.90 26.86 -52.55
C HIS A 4 -14.35 25.92 -51.41
N LEU A 5 -14.03 24.62 -51.52
CA LEU A 5 -14.30 23.62 -50.49
C LEU A 5 -13.23 23.67 -49.38
N GLU A 6 -11.97 23.89 -49.77
CA GLU A 6 -10.86 24.18 -48.85
C GLU A 6 -11.17 25.39 -47.98
N ASP A 7 -11.56 26.51 -48.58
CA ASP A 7 -11.85 27.75 -47.85
C ASP A 7 -13.02 27.58 -46.85
N LYS A 8 -14.07 26.84 -47.22
CA LYS A 8 -15.22 26.56 -46.32
C LYS A 8 -14.88 25.62 -45.17
N ILE A 9 -14.08 24.58 -45.42
CA ILE A 9 -13.63 23.66 -44.36
C ILE A 9 -12.67 24.39 -43.43
N TYR A 10 -11.79 25.26 -43.95
CA TYR A 10 -10.94 26.10 -43.15
C TYR A 10 -11.73 27.03 -42.21
N GLU A 11 -12.84 27.59 -42.72
CA GLU A 11 -13.76 28.44 -41.96
C GLU A 11 -14.55 27.68 -40.87
N ILE A 12 -15.07 26.48 -41.19
CA ILE A 12 -15.81 25.63 -40.24
C ILE A 12 -14.92 25.10 -39.11
N VAL A 13 -13.67 24.74 -39.44
CA VAL A 13 -12.75 24.13 -38.47
C VAL A 13 -11.94 25.20 -37.71
N GLY A 14 -12.12 26.47 -38.05
CA GLY A 14 -11.60 27.62 -37.29
C GLY A 14 -10.07 27.62 -37.16
N GLY A 15 -9.36 27.15 -38.20
CA GLY A 15 -7.89 27.09 -38.20
C GLY A 15 -7.26 26.03 -37.28
N LYS A 16 -8.05 25.10 -36.72
CA LYS A 16 -7.55 24.05 -35.81
C LYS A 16 -6.89 22.86 -36.50
N LEU A 17 -6.98 22.76 -37.82
CA LEU A 17 -6.35 21.72 -38.63
C LEU A 17 -5.33 22.33 -39.57
N SER A 18 -4.24 21.61 -39.80
CA SER A 18 -3.20 21.97 -40.76
C SER A 18 -3.71 21.85 -42.20
N VAL A 19 -3.03 22.54 -43.12
CA VAL A 19 -3.37 22.53 -44.55
C VAL A 19 -3.32 21.11 -45.13
N ASP A 20 -2.39 20.27 -44.66
CA ASP A 20 -2.29 18.87 -45.10
C ASP A 20 -3.44 18.00 -44.57
N GLU A 21 -3.91 18.23 -43.33
CA GLU A 21 -5.08 17.51 -42.79
C GLU A 21 -6.36 17.89 -43.51
N ILE A 22 -6.54 19.17 -43.85
CA ILE A 22 -7.67 19.64 -44.66
C ILE A 22 -7.62 19.02 -46.05
N LYS A 23 -6.43 18.90 -46.64
CA LYS A 23 -6.25 18.27 -47.95
C LYS A 23 -6.57 16.78 -47.92
N GLN A 24 -6.17 16.06 -46.88
CA GLN A 24 -6.54 14.64 -46.69
C GLN A 24 -8.05 14.45 -46.50
N ILE A 25 -8.71 15.35 -45.77
CA ILE A 25 -10.17 15.34 -45.62
C ILE A 25 -10.85 15.57 -46.98
N ILE A 26 -10.32 16.47 -47.80
CA ILE A 26 -10.87 16.75 -49.13
C ILE A 26 -10.62 15.59 -50.09
N GLU A 27 -9.45 14.95 -50.05
CA GLU A 27 -9.18 13.72 -50.81
C GLU A 27 -10.12 12.59 -50.37
N PHE A 28 -10.38 12.44 -49.07
CA PHE A 28 -11.32 11.45 -48.55
C PHE A 28 -12.77 11.74 -48.98
N ILE A 29 -13.22 12.99 -48.89
CA ILE A 29 -14.56 13.41 -49.35
C ILE A 29 -14.68 13.26 -50.87
N THR A 30 -13.61 13.57 -51.62
CA THR A 30 -13.59 13.44 -53.08
C THR A 30 -13.61 11.96 -53.49
N TYR A 31 -12.84 11.10 -52.81
CA TYR A 31 -12.86 9.65 -52.99
C TYR A 31 -14.24 9.04 -52.69
N LEU A 32 -14.89 9.51 -51.61
CA LEU A 32 -16.28 9.16 -51.34
C LEU A 32 -17.19 9.63 -52.49
N SER A 33 -17.04 10.86 -52.97
CA SER A 33 -17.87 11.45 -54.04
C SER A 33 -17.66 10.86 -55.43
N GLU A 34 -16.45 10.41 -55.78
CA GLU A 34 -16.18 9.72 -57.04
C GLU A 34 -16.69 8.28 -56.99
N GLY A 35 -16.70 7.65 -55.80
CA GLY A 35 -17.40 6.39 -55.53
C GLY A 35 -18.94 6.51 -55.53
N ILE A 36 -19.49 7.73 -55.48
CA ILE A 36 -20.94 8.03 -55.44
C ILE A 36 -21.60 8.05 -56.83
N LEU A 37 -20.84 8.14 -57.93
CA LEU A 37 -21.45 8.24 -59.28
C LEU A 37 -22.20 6.98 -59.75
N TYR A 38 -22.13 5.86 -59.02
CA TYR A 38 -22.78 4.59 -59.39
C TYR A 38 -23.47 3.83 -58.24
N ARG A 39 -23.65 4.40 -57.03
CA ARG A 39 -24.30 3.67 -55.92
C ARG A 39 -25.41 4.45 -55.23
N ASP A 40 -26.53 3.75 -55.12
CA ASP A 40 -27.86 4.09 -54.61
C ASP A 40 -27.85 5.04 -53.39
N GLU A 41 -28.57 6.16 -53.46
CA GLU A 41 -28.78 7.07 -52.31
C GLU A 41 -29.35 6.31 -51.10
N GLN A 42 -30.10 5.24 -51.35
CA GLN A 42 -30.68 4.38 -50.34
C GLN A 42 -29.62 3.62 -49.53
N PHE A 43 -28.52 3.19 -50.15
CA PHE A 43 -27.41 2.52 -49.45
C PHE A 43 -26.71 3.44 -48.45
N PHE A 44 -26.50 4.72 -48.81
CA PHE A 44 -25.91 5.70 -47.89
C PHE A 44 -26.86 6.12 -46.78
N GLN A 45 -28.17 6.21 -47.06
CA GLN A 45 -29.16 6.42 -45.99
C GLN A 45 -29.19 5.25 -45.01
N ASP A 46 -29.10 4.01 -45.50
CA ASP A 46 -29.07 2.81 -44.65
C ASP A 46 -27.79 2.73 -43.81
N ILE A 47 -26.62 3.06 -44.38
CA ILE A 47 -25.36 3.16 -43.61
C ILE A 47 -25.45 4.29 -42.57
N ALA A 48 -25.93 5.47 -42.95
CA ALA A 48 -26.05 6.59 -42.03
C ALA A 48 -27.06 6.33 -40.90
N TYR A 49 -28.13 5.58 -41.19
CA TYR A 49 -29.11 5.15 -40.20
C TYR A 49 -28.54 4.05 -39.28
N GLY A 50 -27.86 3.05 -39.85
CA GLY A 50 -27.17 2.00 -39.10
C GLY A 50 -26.05 2.53 -38.20
N MET A 51 -25.24 3.46 -38.70
CA MET A 51 -24.22 4.17 -37.91
C MET A 51 -24.84 5.00 -36.80
N ARG A 52 -25.96 5.71 -37.05
CA ARG A 52 -26.68 6.42 -35.98
C ARG A 52 -27.22 5.46 -34.93
N GLY A 53 -27.72 4.29 -35.32
CA GLY A 53 -28.14 3.23 -34.41
C GLY A 53 -26.98 2.74 -33.54
N ALA A 54 -25.87 2.34 -34.15
CA ALA A 54 -24.68 1.87 -33.45
C ALA A 54 -24.07 2.95 -32.53
N MET A 55 -24.03 4.20 -32.97
CA MET A 55 -23.58 5.33 -32.13
C MET A 55 -24.53 5.60 -30.96
N LYS A 56 -25.84 5.44 -31.15
CA LYS A 56 -26.84 5.54 -30.08
C LYS A 56 -26.68 4.41 -29.06
N GLU A 57 -26.48 3.18 -29.51
CA GLU A 57 -26.22 2.03 -28.64
C GLU A 57 -24.93 2.20 -27.84
N LEU A 58 -23.86 2.66 -28.49
CA LEU A 58 -22.60 2.97 -27.80
C LEU A 58 -22.77 4.10 -26.78
N ALA A 59 -23.52 5.15 -27.11
CA ALA A 59 -23.81 6.23 -26.19
C ALA A 59 -24.62 5.74 -24.96
N LEU A 60 -25.62 4.90 -25.18
CA LEU A 60 -26.39 4.28 -24.09
C LEU A 60 -25.51 3.37 -23.23
N LEU A 61 -24.65 2.55 -23.83
CA LEU A 61 -23.71 1.71 -23.11
C LEU A 61 -22.72 2.52 -22.26
N ILE A 62 -22.22 3.64 -22.77
CA ILE A 62 -21.34 4.55 -22.02
C ILE A 62 -22.11 5.22 -20.86
N VAL A 63 -23.37 5.59 -21.07
CA VAL A 63 -24.23 6.17 -20.03
C VAL A 63 -24.56 5.13 -18.95
N ASP A 64 -24.90 3.91 -19.33
CA ASP A 64 -25.18 2.80 -18.40
C ASP A 64 -23.92 2.42 -17.63
N PHE A 65 -22.78 2.31 -18.30
CA PHE A 65 -21.49 2.08 -17.65
C PHE A 65 -21.16 3.20 -16.67
N ARG A 66 -21.32 4.47 -17.06
CA ARG A 66 -21.10 5.61 -16.16
C ARG A 66 -22.04 5.59 -14.96
N THR A 67 -23.29 5.17 -15.15
CA THR A 67 -24.30 5.09 -14.08
C THR A 67 -24.00 3.94 -13.13
N ASP A 68 -23.62 2.77 -13.65
CA ASP A 68 -23.20 1.61 -12.86
C ASP A 68 -21.91 1.94 -12.07
N LEU A 69 -20.94 2.56 -12.74
CA LEU A 69 -19.70 3.03 -12.13
C LEU A 69 -19.98 4.03 -11.01
N ARG A 70 -20.83 5.03 -11.24
CA ARG A 70 -21.25 5.98 -10.20
C ARG A 70 -21.94 5.26 -9.02
N SER A 71 -22.83 4.32 -9.29
CA SER A 71 -23.61 3.63 -8.24
C SER A 71 -22.80 2.65 -7.38
N LYS A 72 -21.75 2.04 -7.93
CA LYS A 72 -20.91 1.05 -7.22
C LYS A 72 -19.63 1.64 -6.66
N ILE A 73 -19.06 2.67 -7.30
CA ILE A 73 -17.84 3.32 -6.82
C ILE A 73 -18.12 4.21 -5.61
N ASP A 74 -19.31 4.80 -5.46
CA ASP A 74 -19.54 5.80 -4.41
C ASP A 74 -19.46 5.25 -2.98
N PRO A 75 -20.13 4.14 -2.60
CA PRO A 75 -20.10 3.69 -1.20
C PRO A 75 -18.90 2.79 -0.90
N GLU A 76 -18.62 1.81 -1.77
CA GLU A 76 -17.67 0.72 -1.48
C GLU A 76 -16.21 1.16 -1.62
N ILE A 77 -15.86 1.93 -2.66
CA ILE A 77 -14.48 2.43 -2.83
C ILE A 77 -14.18 3.50 -1.79
N THR A 78 -15.18 4.31 -1.46
CA THR A 78 -15.09 5.27 -0.36
C THR A 78 -14.81 4.55 0.96
N GLU A 79 -15.63 3.58 1.35
CA GLU A 79 -15.40 2.82 2.59
C GLU A 79 -14.05 2.11 2.59
N VAL A 80 -13.63 1.52 1.47
CA VAL A 80 -12.32 0.86 1.35
C VAL A 80 -11.18 1.86 1.56
N ALA A 81 -11.23 3.04 0.96
CA ALA A 81 -10.14 4.02 1.02
C ALA A 81 -10.14 4.86 2.30
N THR A 82 -11.30 5.10 2.92
CA THR A 82 -11.41 5.93 4.12
C THR A 82 -11.39 5.13 5.41
N LYS A 83 -11.74 3.84 5.37
CA LYS A 83 -11.85 3.01 6.57
C LYS A 83 -10.98 1.77 6.48
N HIS A 84 -11.20 0.87 5.52
CA HIS A 84 -10.53 -0.43 5.53
C HIS A 84 -9.02 -0.38 5.28
N ILE A 85 -8.56 0.44 4.31
CA ILE A 85 -7.12 0.59 4.04
C ILE A 85 -6.38 1.26 5.21
N PRO A 86 -6.87 2.39 5.78
CA PRO A 86 -6.30 2.97 6.99
C PRO A 86 -6.27 1.99 8.17
N GLU A 87 -7.41 1.33 8.48
CA GLU A 87 -7.50 0.35 9.57
C GLU A 87 -6.50 -0.80 9.39
N ALA A 88 -6.39 -1.34 8.17
CA ALA A 88 -5.44 -2.40 7.86
C ALA A 88 -3.98 -1.93 7.98
N SER A 89 -3.68 -0.69 7.56
CA SER A 89 -2.35 -0.09 7.73
C SER A 89 -1.98 0.03 9.22
N ASP A 90 -2.88 0.56 10.03
CA ASP A 90 -2.66 0.74 11.48
C ASP A 90 -2.53 -0.61 12.20
N GLN A 91 -3.35 -1.60 11.84
CA GLN A 91 -3.23 -2.96 12.37
C GLN A 91 -1.89 -3.60 12.00
N LEU A 92 -1.43 -3.43 10.75
CA LEU A 92 -0.11 -3.91 10.33
C LEU A 92 1.02 -3.21 11.09
N GLU A 93 0.91 -1.91 11.37
CA GLU A 93 1.86 -1.17 12.21
C GLU A 93 1.95 -1.77 13.61
N GLY A 94 0.79 -1.99 14.24
CA GLY A 94 0.70 -2.60 15.56
C GLY A 94 1.29 -4.02 15.60
N ILE A 95 1.07 -4.83 14.56
CA ILE A 95 1.66 -6.17 14.44
C ILE A 95 3.18 -6.08 14.35
N ILE A 96 3.75 -5.15 13.58
CA ILE A 96 5.21 -4.97 13.50
C ILE A 96 5.78 -4.58 14.86
N GLU A 97 5.19 -3.59 15.53
CA GLU A 97 5.67 -3.14 16.83
C GLU A 97 5.64 -4.25 17.88
N THR A 98 4.53 -4.99 17.96
CA THR A 98 4.38 -6.09 18.92
C THR A 98 5.34 -7.24 18.61
N THR A 99 5.58 -7.52 17.33
CA THR A 99 6.55 -8.54 16.88
C THR A 99 8.00 -8.12 17.19
N GLU A 100 8.34 -6.85 16.98
CA GLU A 100 9.66 -6.29 17.32
C GLU A 100 9.90 -6.31 18.85
N LYS A 101 8.90 -5.92 19.64
CA LYS A 101 8.94 -6.01 21.11
C LYS A 101 9.10 -7.45 21.61
N ALA A 102 8.33 -8.39 21.06
CA ALA A 102 8.41 -9.80 21.44
C ALA A 102 9.81 -10.38 21.17
N ALA A 103 10.41 -9.99 20.06
CA ALA A 103 11.73 -10.43 19.66
C ALA A 103 12.86 -9.89 20.53
N ASN A 104 12.83 -8.60 20.82
CA ASN A 104 13.74 -8.00 21.79
C ASN A 104 13.62 -8.73 23.13
N LYS A 105 12.39 -9.05 23.55
CA LYS A 105 12.17 -9.80 24.79
C LYS A 105 12.72 -11.23 24.75
N ILE A 106 12.64 -11.91 23.61
CA ILE A 106 13.27 -13.22 23.41
C ILE A 106 14.79 -13.09 23.53
N MET A 107 15.40 -12.09 22.89
CA MET A 107 16.85 -11.85 22.96
C MET A 107 17.31 -11.57 24.39
N ASP A 108 16.61 -10.70 25.13
CA ASP A 108 16.91 -10.44 26.55
C ASP A 108 16.90 -11.74 27.37
N ASN A 109 15.92 -12.61 27.13
CA ASN A 109 15.81 -13.87 27.84
C ASN A 109 16.95 -14.85 27.47
N LEU A 110 17.41 -14.84 26.21
CA LEU A 110 18.55 -15.65 25.76
C LEU A 110 19.86 -15.15 26.37
N GLU A 111 20.04 -13.84 26.54
CA GLU A 111 21.20 -13.27 27.24
C GLU A 111 21.24 -13.73 28.71
N VAL A 112 20.10 -13.66 29.41
CA VAL A 112 19.98 -14.20 30.78
C VAL A 112 20.27 -15.70 30.80
N LEU A 113 19.78 -16.46 29.82
CA LEU A 113 20.04 -17.90 29.72
C LEU A 113 21.55 -18.18 29.55
N GLN A 114 22.25 -17.43 28.68
CA GLN A 114 23.70 -17.55 28.51
C GLN A 114 24.48 -17.21 29.79
N GLU A 115 24.04 -16.18 30.53
CA GLU A 115 24.66 -15.85 31.81
C GLU A 115 24.49 -17.00 32.82
N GLN A 116 23.29 -17.58 32.89
CA GLN A 116 23.01 -18.72 33.77
C GLN A 116 23.78 -19.97 33.36
N THR A 117 23.86 -20.32 32.08
CA THR A 117 24.66 -21.46 31.61
C THR A 117 26.14 -21.27 31.95
N SER A 118 26.68 -20.05 31.80
CA SER A 118 28.05 -19.73 32.21
C SER A 118 28.28 -19.89 33.72
N LYS A 119 27.33 -19.45 34.56
CA LYS A 119 27.39 -19.65 36.02
C LYS A 119 27.39 -21.14 36.39
N ILE A 120 26.51 -21.93 35.78
CA ILE A 120 26.45 -23.38 36.04
C ILE A 120 27.73 -24.06 35.53
N GLN A 121 28.27 -23.66 34.38
CA GLN A 121 29.53 -24.20 33.86
C GLN A 121 30.69 -23.96 34.84
N LYS A 122 30.80 -22.75 35.41
CA LYS A 122 31.78 -22.43 36.47
C LYS A 122 31.58 -23.28 37.73
N ALA A 123 30.33 -23.54 38.12
CA ALA A 123 30.02 -24.41 39.24
C ALA A 123 30.43 -25.87 38.97
N ILE A 124 30.19 -26.38 37.75
CA ILE A 124 30.65 -27.71 37.30
C ILE A 124 32.18 -27.80 37.33
N THR A 125 32.88 -26.79 36.81
CA THR A 125 34.35 -26.75 36.84
C THR A 125 34.89 -26.74 38.28
N SER A 126 34.26 -25.97 39.16
CA SER A 126 34.62 -25.94 40.59
C SER A 126 34.40 -27.32 41.24
N LEU A 127 33.24 -27.94 40.97
CA LEU A 127 32.90 -29.27 41.48
C LEU A 127 33.90 -30.33 41.01
N LYS A 128 34.30 -30.32 39.73
CA LYS A 128 35.37 -31.19 39.19
C LYS A 128 36.70 -31.01 39.90
N SER A 129 37.03 -29.78 40.30
CA SER A 129 38.25 -29.48 41.06
C SER A 129 38.19 -29.85 42.54
N GLY A 130 37.08 -30.45 43.01
CA GLY A 130 36.88 -30.81 44.41
C GLY A 130 36.44 -29.66 45.29
N LYS A 131 35.94 -28.56 44.72
CA LYS A 131 35.51 -27.37 45.46
C LYS A 131 34.04 -27.09 45.22
N LEU A 132 33.24 -27.06 46.29
CA LEU A 132 31.87 -26.57 46.21
C LEU A 132 31.86 -25.06 46.50
N LYS A 133 31.70 -24.27 45.44
CA LYS A 133 31.43 -22.83 45.53
C LYS A 133 29.97 -22.58 45.20
N LEU A 134 29.18 -22.24 46.22
CA LEU A 134 27.82 -21.73 46.01
C LEU A 134 27.90 -20.25 45.59
N PRO A 135 27.04 -19.78 44.67
CA PRO A 135 27.00 -18.38 44.28
C PRO A 135 26.72 -17.46 45.49
N GLU A 136 27.35 -16.28 45.50
CA GLU A 136 27.48 -15.33 46.63
C GLU A 136 26.18 -14.84 47.31
N GLU A 137 24.99 -15.25 46.85
CA GLU A 137 23.71 -14.88 47.47
C GLU A 137 23.53 -15.47 48.89
N ALA A 138 24.30 -16.49 49.26
CA ALA A 138 24.45 -16.97 50.63
C ALA A 138 25.80 -16.48 51.19
N GLY A 139 25.79 -15.43 52.01
CA GLY A 139 27.00 -14.72 52.47
C GLY A 139 28.16 -15.62 52.90
N LYS A 140 29.38 -15.22 52.52
CA LYS A 140 30.69 -15.85 52.83
C LYS A 140 30.60 -17.33 53.20
N THR A 141 30.27 -18.18 52.23
CA THR A 141 30.53 -19.61 52.35
C THR A 141 31.99 -19.88 52.01
N ASP A 142 32.77 -20.30 53.01
CA ASP A 142 34.10 -20.88 52.77
C ASP A 142 34.00 -22.02 51.73
N ASP A 143 35.02 -22.16 50.88
CA ASP A 143 35.11 -23.25 49.91
C ASP A 143 34.97 -24.60 50.65
N ILE A 144 33.92 -25.36 50.35
CA ILE A 144 33.80 -26.72 50.90
C ILE A 144 34.66 -27.64 50.01
N GLU A 145 35.73 -28.17 50.58
CA GLU A 145 36.50 -29.24 49.94
C GLU A 145 35.71 -30.55 49.94
N ILE A 146 35.66 -31.19 48.77
CA ILE A 146 35.03 -32.49 48.56
C ILE A 146 36.12 -33.52 48.35
N ASP A 147 36.02 -34.64 49.08
CA ASP A 147 36.98 -35.72 48.95
C ASP A 147 36.92 -36.39 47.56
N ARG A 148 38.05 -36.99 47.18
CA ARG A 148 38.22 -37.60 45.86
C ARG A 148 37.25 -38.75 45.58
N GLN A 149 36.89 -39.57 46.57
CA GLN A 149 35.95 -40.68 46.35
C GLN A 149 34.54 -40.18 46.08
N THR A 150 34.13 -39.10 46.74
CA THR A 150 32.85 -38.45 46.48
C THR A 150 32.82 -37.84 45.08
N ILE A 151 33.89 -37.18 44.64
CA ILE A 151 34.00 -36.67 43.26
C ILE A 151 33.94 -37.79 42.22
N GLU A 152 34.65 -38.91 42.44
CA GLU A 152 34.60 -40.07 41.53
C GLU A 152 33.17 -40.64 41.41
N LYS A 153 32.41 -40.71 42.52
CA LYS A 153 31.00 -41.13 42.50
C LYS A 153 30.08 -40.15 41.78
N LEU A 154 30.35 -38.84 41.88
CA LEU A 154 29.56 -37.79 41.23
C LEU A 154 29.95 -37.55 39.76
N THR A 155 31.11 -38.05 39.32
CA THR A 155 31.65 -37.84 37.97
C THR A 155 30.64 -38.13 36.83
N PRO A 156 29.84 -39.22 36.86
CA PRO A 156 28.84 -39.46 35.81
C PRO A 156 27.78 -38.35 35.71
N LEU A 157 27.30 -37.84 36.85
CA LEU A 157 26.35 -36.74 36.89
C LEU A 157 26.98 -35.43 36.40
N ILE A 158 28.22 -35.15 36.82
CA ILE A 158 28.98 -33.97 36.39
C ILE A 158 29.15 -33.96 34.87
N ASN A 159 29.53 -35.09 34.28
CA ASN A 159 29.70 -35.20 32.83
C ASN A 159 28.37 -35.03 32.09
N TYR A 160 27.28 -35.60 32.62
CA TYR A 160 25.94 -35.40 32.06
C TYR A 160 25.52 -33.92 32.07
N MET A 161 25.75 -33.22 33.19
CA MET A 161 25.46 -31.79 33.30
C MET A 161 26.30 -30.96 32.32
N GLU A 162 27.58 -31.28 32.16
CA GLU A 162 28.48 -30.57 31.25
C GLU A 162 28.06 -30.73 29.78
N SER A 163 27.73 -31.95 29.35
CA SER A 163 27.17 -32.19 28.01
C SER A 163 25.84 -31.48 27.79
N SER A 164 24.99 -31.43 28.82
CA SER A 164 23.68 -30.74 28.74
C SER A 164 23.86 -29.23 28.57
N ILE A 165 24.80 -28.61 29.29
CA ILE A 165 25.11 -27.18 29.13
C ILE A 165 25.65 -26.88 27.75
N GLN A 166 26.59 -27.67 27.23
CA GLN A 166 27.10 -27.49 25.87
C GLN A 166 25.97 -27.54 24.83
N ASN A 167 24.99 -28.42 25.04
CA ASN A 167 23.82 -28.48 24.18
C ASN A 167 22.96 -27.21 24.31
N TYR A 168 22.72 -26.71 25.52
CA TYR A 168 22.00 -25.44 25.72
C TYR A 168 22.72 -24.25 25.10
N GLU A 169 24.05 -24.15 25.23
CA GLU A 169 24.85 -23.09 24.59
C GLU A 169 24.69 -23.13 23.06
N THR A 170 24.74 -24.33 22.47
CA THR A 170 24.55 -24.53 21.03
C THR A 170 23.15 -24.09 20.58
N LEU A 171 22.10 -24.60 21.24
CA LEU A 171 20.71 -24.24 20.94
C LEU A 171 20.46 -22.72 21.09
N THR A 172 21.07 -22.10 22.10
CA THR A 172 20.93 -20.67 22.34
C THR A 172 21.58 -19.85 21.22
N ALA A 173 22.79 -20.24 20.78
CA ALA A 173 23.47 -19.62 19.66
C ALA A 173 22.67 -19.76 18.35
N ASP A 174 22.08 -20.94 18.10
CA ASP A 174 21.23 -21.17 16.93
C ASP A 174 19.99 -20.27 16.96
N ILE A 175 19.33 -20.13 18.11
CA ILE A 175 18.18 -19.21 18.25
C ILE A 175 18.61 -17.77 17.99
N PHE A 176 19.76 -17.30 18.50
CA PHE A 176 20.28 -15.96 18.22
C PHE A 176 20.44 -15.72 16.71
N VAL A 177 21.01 -16.69 15.98
CA VAL A 177 21.16 -16.62 14.52
C VAL A 177 19.79 -16.52 13.85
N HIS A 178 18.81 -17.33 14.26
CA HIS A 178 17.47 -17.29 13.69
C HIS A 178 16.72 -15.97 13.99
N MET A 179 16.85 -15.44 15.20
CA MET A 179 16.26 -14.17 15.59
C MET A 179 16.85 -12.98 14.83
N SER A 180 18.11 -13.06 14.39
CA SER A 180 18.74 -12.02 13.56
C SER A 180 18.05 -11.83 12.20
N PHE A 181 17.43 -12.88 11.63
CA PHE A 181 16.64 -12.77 10.40
C PHE A 181 15.32 -12.01 10.57
N GLN A 182 14.87 -11.82 11.80
CA GLN A 182 13.68 -11.04 12.06
C GLN A 182 13.89 -9.57 11.68
N ASP A 183 15.07 -9.01 11.90
CA ASP A 183 15.35 -7.61 11.52
C ASP A 183 15.10 -7.39 10.02
N LEU A 184 15.57 -8.32 9.19
CA LEU A 184 15.34 -8.28 7.74
C LEU A 184 13.84 -8.38 7.39
N THR A 185 13.08 -9.19 8.13
CA THR A 185 11.63 -9.32 7.94
C THR A 185 10.91 -8.05 8.35
N GLY A 186 11.26 -7.47 9.50
CA GLY A 186 10.72 -6.19 9.98
C GLY A 186 10.96 -5.06 8.98
N GLN A 187 12.18 -4.96 8.43
CA GLN A 187 12.51 -3.97 7.38
C GLN A 187 11.67 -4.16 6.11
N ARG A 188 11.44 -5.41 5.67
CA ARG A 188 10.60 -5.68 4.49
C ARG A 188 9.15 -5.27 4.72
N ILE A 189 8.58 -5.58 5.89
CA ILE A 189 7.19 -5.21 6.20
C ILE A 189 7.09 -3.68 6.34
N LYS A 190 8.06 -2.99 6.96
CA LYS A 190 8.10 -1.52 7.01
C LYS A 190 8.08 -0.88 5.61
N LYS A 191 8.77 -1.47 4.62
CA LYS A 191 8.71 -1.02 3.21
C LYS A 191 7.33 -1.24 2.59
N ILE A 192 6.72 -2.41 2.81
CA ILE A 192 5.37 -2.71 2.32
C ILE A 192 4.37 -1.72 2.92
N MET A 193 4.46 -1.44 4.21
CA MET A 193 3.63 -0.44 4.88
C MET A 193 3.78 0.96 4.28
N ALA A 194 5.01 1.39 3.99
CA ALA A 194 5.24 2.68 3.33
C ALA A 194 4.50 2.78 1.98
N LEU A 195 4.50 1.68 1.20
CA LEU A 195 3.76 1.59 -0.05
C LEU A 195 2.25 1.62 0.16
N VAL A 196 1.74 0.93 1.19
CA VAL A 196 0.30 0.95 1.54
C VAL A 196 -0.13 2.35 1.96
N LYS A 197 0.64 3.06 2.78
CA LYS A 197 0.38 4.47 3.16
C LYS A 197 0.41 5.41 1.96
N GLU A 198 1.33 5.20 1.01
CA GLU A 198 1.35 5.97 -0.23
C GLU A 198 0.09 5.72 -1.08
N MET A 199 -0.34 4.46 -1.18
CA MET A 199 -1.57 4.07 -1.87
C MET A 199 -2.81 4.69 -1.21
N GLU A 200 -2.90 4.64 0.13
CA GLU A 200 -3.94 5.30 0.91
C GLU A 200 -4.03 6.79 0.58
N LYS A 201 -2.89 7.50 0.61
CA LYS A 201 -2.84 8.93 0.28
C LYS A 201 -3.33 9.22 -1.14
N LYS A 202 -2.96 8.37 -2.11
CA LYS A 202 -3.41 8.51 -3.51
C LYS A 202 -4.90 8.27 -3.65
N LEU A 203 -5.44 7.25 -2.99
CA LEU A 203 -6.87 6.93 -3.02
C LEU A 203 -7.71 8.01 -2.33
N LYS A 204 -7.30 8.51 -1.16
CA LYS A 204 -7.94 9.66 -0.49
C LYS A 204 -7.95 10.90 -1.38
N SER A 205 -6.80 11.24 -1.99
CA SER A 205 -6.70 12.37 -2.92
C SER A 205 -7.62 12.21 -4.15
N MET A 206 -7.70 10.99 -4.69
CA MET A 206 -8.60 10.67 -5.80
C MET A 206 -10.07 10.84 -5.41
N LEU A 207 -10.47 10.32 -4.25
CA LEU A 207 -11.85 10.44 -3.74
C LEU A 207 -12.24 11.88 -3.46
N VAL A 208 -11.38 12.66 -2.78
CA VAL A 208 -11.64 14.09 -2.53
C VAL A 208 -11.82 14.84 -3.85
N ARG A 209 -10.95 14.60 -4.83
CA ARG A 209 -11.06 15.21 -6.17
C ARG A 209 -12.32 14.78 -6.89
N PHE A 210 -12.74 13.52 -6.75
CA PHE A 210 -13.94 13.00 -7.37
C PHE A 210 -15.21 13.58 -6.73
N GLY A 211 -15.29 13.60 -5.40
CA GLY A 211 -16.38 14.20 -4.65
C GLY A 211 -16.58 15.68 -4.99
N ILE A 212 -15.49 16.48 -4.98
CA ILE A 212 -15.54 17.90 -5.38
C ILE A 212 -16.04 18.05 -6.83
N LYS A 213 -15.60 17.18 -7.76
CA LYS A 213 -16.08 17.20 -9.16
C LYS A 213 -17.57 16.90 -9.26
N LEU A 214 -18.07 15.96 -8.46
CA LEU A 214 -19.47 15.57 -8.46
C LEU A 214 -20.34 16.69 -7.91
N THR A 215 -20.01 17.24 -6.73
CA THR A 215 -20.72 18.36 -6.12
C THR A 215 -20.71 19.62 -7.01
N ALA A 216 -19.59 19.91 -7.69
CA ALA A 216 -19.52 21.03 -8.62
C ALA A 216 -20.44 20.85 -9.85
N LYS A 217 -20.51 19.62 -10.38
CA LYS A 217 -21.40 19.26 -11.51
C LYS A 217 -22.88 19.24 -11.12
N GLU A 218 -23.21 18.92 -9.88
CA GLU A 218 -24.60 18.97 -9.40
C GLU A 218 -25.08 20.40 -9.18
N ASN A 219 -24.22 21.26 -8.63
CA ASN A 219 -24.53 22.68 -8.44
C ASN A 219 -24.51 23.49 -9.74
N ASN A 220 -23.70 23.09 -10.73
CA ASN A 220 -23.65 23.71 -12.05
C ASN A 220 -23.44 22.67 -13.17
N PRO A 221 -24.51 22.13 -13.78
CA PRO A 221 -24.43 21.05 -14.77
C PRO A 221 -23.62 21.38 -16.03
N ASP A 222 -23.57 22.66 -16.39
CA ASP A 222 -22.95 23.20 -17.61
C ASP A 222 -21.53 23.75 -17.37
N ILE A 223 -20.95 23.56 -16.18
CA ILE A 223 -19.56 23.95 -15.90
C ILE A 223 -18.61 23.32 -16.91
N SER A 224 -17.73 24.14 -17.51
CA SER A 224 -16.76 23.64 -18.47
C SER A 224 -15.70 22.76 -17.78
N ASN A 225 -15.08 21.83 -18.51
CA ASN A 225 -14.05 20.96 -17.94
C ASN A 225 -12.83 21.75 -17.42
N GLU A 226 -12.50 22.89 -18.03
CA GLU A 226 -11.39 23.74 -17.60
C GLU A 226 -11.71 24.48 -16.30
N GLU A 227 -12.93 25.03 -16.16
CA GLU A 227 -13.40 25.68 -14.93
C GLU A 227 -13.58 24.66 -13.80
N LEU A 228 -14.09 23.47 -14.10
CA LEU A 228 -14.24 22.38 -13.15
C LEU A 228 -12.87 21.94 -12.60
N GLN A 229 -11.87 21.79 -13.46
CA GLN A 229 -10.53 21.40 -13.03
C GLN A 229 -9.89 22.48 -12.16
N LYS A 230 -10.05 23.75 -12.53
CA LYS A 230 -9.55 24.90 -11.75
C LYS A 230 -10.20 24.98 -10.36
N PHE A 231 -11.52 24.80 -10.29
CA PHE A 231 -12.28 24.76 -9.03
C PHE A 231 -11.83 23.62 -8.12
N VAL A 232 -11.60 22.43 -8.70
CA VAL A 232 -11.11 21.26 -7.94
C VAL A 232 -9.71 21.51 -7.40
N ASP A 233 -8.79 22.06 -8.20
CA ASP A 233 -7.43 22.32 -7.76
C ASP A 233 -7.37 23.42 -6.68
N GLU A 234 -8.22 24.43 -6.77
CA GLU A 234 -8.37 25.49 -5.77
C GLU A 234 -8.93 24.93 -4.46
N LYS A 235 -10.02 24.14 -4.51
CA LYS A 235 -10.61 23.48 -3.34
C LYS A 235 -9.69 22.45 -2.69
N VAL A 236 -8.99 21.64 -3.48
CA VAL A 236 -8.00 20.69 -2.96
C VAL A 236 -6.83 21.42 -2.29
N SER A 237 -6.41 22.56 -2.84
CA SER A 237 -5.36 23.41 -2.26
C SER A 237 -5.81 24.07 -0.95
N GLU A 238 -7.06 24.54 -0.87
CA GLU A 238 -7.67 25.06 0.38
C GLU A 238 -7.75 23.97 1.45
N LEU A 239 -8.19 22.77 1.08
CA LEU A 239 -8.26 21.60 1.95
C LEU A 239 -6.87 21.05 2.35
N ALA A 240 -5.81 21.45 1.63
CA ALA A 240 -4.42 21.06 1.88
C ALA A 240 -3.58 22.15 2.59
N GLY A 241 -4.20 23.22 3.08
CA GLY A 241 -3.54 24.30 3.84
C GLY A 241 -2.79 23.81 5.09
N PRO A 242 -1.90 24.64 5.70
CA PRO A 242 -0.77 24.18 6.50
C PRO A 242 -1.17 23.24 7.63
N GLN A 243 -0.90 21.94 7.42
CA GLN A 243 -1.04 20.88 8.39
C GLN A 243 -0.10 21.15 9.57
N LYS A 244 -0.63 21.74 10.64
CA LYS A 244 -0.06 21.58 11.98
C LYS A 244 -0.48 20.20 12.52
N GLU A 245 0.40 19.56 13.29
CA GLU A 245 0.10 18.30 13.97
C GLU A 245 -1.26 18.39 14.69
N GLY A 246 -2.19 17.50 14.33
CA GLY A 246 -3.55 17.44 14.89
C GLY A 246 -4.65 18.16 14.10
N LEU A 247 -4.37 18.71 12.91
CA LEU A 247 -5.34 19.39 12.02
C LEU A 247 -5.22 18.94 10.56
N GLY A 248 -4.95 17.65 10.32
CA GLY A 248 -5.25 17.06 9.01
C GLY A 248 -6.76 16.88 8.88
N LEU A 249 -7.27 16.71 7.64
CA LEU A 249 -8.63 16.19 7.41
C LEU A 249 -8.81 14.98 8.33
N ASP A 250 -9.54 15.18 9.42
CA ASP A 250 -9.83 14.09 10.32
C ASP A 250 -10.90 13.23 9.66
N GLN A 251 -11.15 12.07 10.24
CA GLN A 251 -12.19 11.18 9.73
C GLN A 251 -13.54 11.92 9.60
N THR A 252 -13.82 12.85 10.52
CA THR A 252 -15.04 13.68 10.55
C THR A 252 -15.17 14.60 9.33
N ASP A 253 -14.08 15.23 8.89
CA ASP A 253 -14.09 16.14 7.74
C ASP A 253 -14.26 15.38 6.42
N ILE A 254 -13.64 14.20 6.32
CA ILE A 254 -13.82 13.28 5.19
C ILE A 254 -15.27 12.78 5.17
N ASP A 255 -15.79 12.34 6.32
CA ASP A 255 -17.18 11.89 6.46
C ASP A 255 -18.18 13.01 6.15
N ASN A 256 -17.90 14.28 6.50
CA ASN A 256 -18.76 15.43 6.19
C ASN A 256 -18.77 15.80 4.70
N ILE A 257 -17.63 15.62 4.01
CA ILE A 257 -17.54 15.83 2.57
C ILE A 257 -18.27 14.70 1.84
N LEU A 258 -18.15 13.46 2.32
CA LEU A 258 -18.78 12.29 1.74
C LEU A 258 -20.28 12.20 2.04
N ALA A 259 -20.74 12.71 3.18
CA ALA A 259 -22.16 12.74 3.54
C ALA A 259 -22.99 13.73 2.70
N ASN A 260 -22.33 14.60 1.93
CA ASN A 260 -22.96 15.53 0.99
C ASN A 260 -22.81 15.09 -0.49
N ILE A 261 -22.40 13.83 -0.70
CA ILE A 261 -22.46 13.11 -1.98
C ILE A 261 -23.69 12.19 -1.94
#